data_AF-A0A956J2W7-F1
#
_entry.id   AF-A0A956J2W7-F1
#
_cell.length_a   1.000
_cell.length_b   1.000
_cell.length_c   1.000
_cell.angle_alpha   90.00
_cell.angle_beta   90.00
_cell.angle_gamma   90.00
#
_symmetry.space_group_name_H-M   'P 1'
#
loop_
_entity.id
_entity.type
_entity.pdbx_description
1 polymer ?
#
loop_
_entity_poly.entity_id
_entity_poly.type
_entity_poly.pdbx_seq_one_letter_code
_entity_poly.pdbx_strand_id
1 'polypeptide(L)'
;MSRWGRYAAAYVGLALLALVIGAWRGESLFTLPVAWLTIAPSHTWSAGAGLGVGLLVVVLTRVCVVRFEWARQLHRDLRPVARGLSPVGLLALAVLSSLGEELLFRGALQPLAGVWLQALIFGLVHYVPGPSRWVWAGWAAAIGLILGLVYAATGSLLGPLLAHGLINAVNLRFLKHHDPDPRPRNLGGLLGQRS
;
A
#
# COMPACT_ATOMS: atom_id res chain seq x y z
N MET A 1 -19.20 13.77 8.81
CA MET A 1 -18.54 13.11 7.66
C MET A 1 -18.05 11.75 8.11
N SER A 2 -18.30 10.68 7.35
CA SER A 2 -17.71 9.37 7.65
C SER A 2 -16.18 9.48 7.73
N ARG A 3 -15.52 8.75 8.63
CA ARG A 3 -14.05 8.80 8.79
C ARG A 3 -13.30 8.58 7.46
N TRP A 4 -13.89 7.81 6.54
CA TRP A 4 -13.33 7.54 5.21
C TRP A 4 -13.40 8.72 4.24
N GLY A 5 -14.33 9.67 4.42
CA GLY A 5 -14.46 10.84 3.55
C GLY A 5 -13.23 11.76 3.58
N ARG A 6 -12.56 11.89 4.74
CA ARG A 6 -11.31 12.66 4.83
C ARG A 6 -10.15 11.97 4.11
N TYR A 7 -10.02 10.65 4.24
CA TYR A 7 -9.00 9.88 3.51
C TYR A 7 -9.25 9.96 2.00
N ALA A 8 -10.51 9.80 1.56
CA ALA A 8 -10.88 9.96 0.16
C ALA A 8 -10.49 11.34 -0.38
N ALA A 9 -10.81 12.42 0.35
CA ALA A 9 -10.45 13.77 -0.05
C ALA A 9 -8.92 13.97 -0.15
N ALA A 10 -8.15 13.43 0.79
CA ALA A 10 -6.69 13.49 0.75
C ALA A 10 -6.13 12.82 -0.52
N TYR A 11 -6.60 11.60 -0.82
CA TYR A 11 -6.12 10.86 -2.00
C TYR A 11 -6.56 11.46 -3.33
N VAL A 12 -7.77 12.01 -3.40
CA VAL A 12 -8.21 12.82 -4.55
C VAL A 12 -7.31 14.05 -4.68
N GLY A 13 -6.96 14.71 -3.57
CA GLY A 13 -5.99 15.82 -3.58
C GLY A 13 -4.63 15.42 -4.14
N LEU A 14 -4.08 14.25 -3.76
CA LEU A 14 -2.83 13.74 -4.33
C LEU A 14 -2.94 13.48 -5.83
N ALA A 15 -4.05 12.87 -6.28
CA ALA A 15 -4.30 12.62 -7.70
C ALA A 15 -4.39 13.94 -8.49
N LEU A 16 -5.12 14.94 -7.97
CA LEU A 16 -5.23 16.26 -8.59
C LEU A 16 -3.88 16.97 -8.67
N LEU A 17 -3.08 16.93 -7.60
CA LEU A 17 -1.73 17.47 -7.60
C LEU A 17 -0.86 16.80 -8.67
N ALA A 18 -0.93 15.47 -8.77
CA ALA A 18 -0.22 14.73 -9.81
C ALA A 18 -0.64 15.15 -11.22
N LEU A 19 -1.95 15.32 -11.45
CA LEU A 19 -2.49 15.80 -12.73
C LEU A 19 -2.00 17.20 -13.08
N VAL A 20 -1.93 18.11 -12.11
CA VAL A 20 -1.35 19.45 -12.31
C VAL A 20 0.12 19.37 -12.71
N ILE A 21 0.92 18.53 -12.02
CA ILE A 21 2.34 18.34 -12.35
C ILE A 21 2.49 17.73 -13.75
N GLY A 22 1.69 16.73 -14.11
CA GLY A 22 1.70 16.09 -15.42
C GLY A 22 1.33 17.08 -16.54
N ALA A 23 0.28 17.88 -16.34
CA ALA A 23 -0.12 18.92 -17.27
C ALA A 23 0.95 20.00 -17.46
N TRP A 24 1.60 20.43 -16.38
CA TRP A 24 2.70 21.41 -16.44
C TRP A 24 3.92 20.86 -17.19
N ARG A 25 4.22 19.56 -17.05
CA ARG A 25 5.33 18.90 -17.76
C ARG A 25 5.02 18.56 -19.22
N GLY A 26 3.74 18.50 -19.59
CA GLY A 26 3.32 18.02 -20.91
C GLY A 26 3.59 16.52 -21.12
N GLU A 27 3.72 15.75 -20.04
CA GLU A 27 4.06 14.32 -20.07
C GLU A 27 2.92 13.46 -19.52
N SER A 28 2.82 12.23 -20.01
CA SER A 28 1.88 11.24 -19.47
C SER A 28 2.29 10.80 -18.07
N LEU A 29 1.33 10.78 -17.14
CA LEU A 29 1.53 10.19 -15.81
C LEU A 29 1.45 8.66 -15.83
N PHE A 30 0.82 8.08 -16.86
CA PHE A 30 0.51 6.65 -16.92
C PHE A 30 1.57 5.85 -17.65
N THR A 31 2.41 6.51 -18.43
CA THR A 31 3.40 5.88 -19.29
C THR A 31 4.72 6.64 -19.28
N LEU A 32 5.83 5.93 -19.14
CA LEU A 32 7.15 6.52 -19.32
C LEU A 32 7.51 6.60 -20.82
N PRO A 33 8.12 7.71 -21.28
CA PRO A 33 8.64 7.80 -22.65
C PRO A 33 9.74 6.76 -22.94
N VAL A 34 10.58 6.47 -21.93
CA VAL A 34 11.68 5.51 -22.03
C VAL A 34 11.59 4.54 -20.85
N ALA A 35 11.18 3.31 -21.14
CA ALA A 35 11.22 2.19 -20.19
C ALA A 35 12.58 1.48 -20.27
N TRP A 36 13.00 0.81 -19.20
CA TRP A 36 14.22 0.00 -19.22
C TRP A 36 14.09 -1.24 -20.11
N LEU A 37 12.88 -1.80 -20.23
CA LEU A 37 12.60 -2.91 -21.13
C LEU A 37 11.71 -2.43 -22.28
N THR A 38 12.16 -2.64 -23.50
CA THR A 38 11.38 -2.41 -24.72
C THR A 38 10.43 -3.58 -24.99
N ILE A 39 9.38 -3.70 -24.17
CA ILE A 39 8.38 -4.77 -24.26
C ILE A 39 7.04 -4.26 -24.80
N ALA A 40 6.45 -5.03 -25.71
CA ALA A 40 5.09 -4.83 -26.21
C ALA A 40 4.28 -6.14 -26.06
N PRO A 41 3.02 -6.10 -25.58
CA PRO A 41 2.29 -4.93 -25.06
C PRO A 41 2.68 -4.60 -23.60
N SER A 42 3.20 -3.39 -23.36
CA SER A 42 3.73 -2.94 -22.06
C SER A 42 2.71 -2.99 -20.92
N HIS A 43 1.45 -2.61 -21.20
CA HIS A 43 0.36 -2.65 -20.23
C HIS A 43 0.07 -4.06 -19.70
N THR A 44 0.07 -5.06 -20.58
CA THR A 44 -0.23 -6.45 -20.19
C THR A 44 0.89 -7.03 -19.34
N TRP A 45 2.15 -6.81 -19.73
CA TRP A 45 3.30 -7.24 -18.94
C TRP A 45 3.37 -6.54 -17.59
N SER A 46 3.10 -5.24 -17.56
CA SER A 46 3.00 -4.46 -16.32
C SER A 46 1.89 -4.98 -15.42
N ALA A 47 0.69 -5.23 -15.96
CA ALA A 47 -0.42 -5.80 -15.20
C ALA A 47 -0.08 -7.17 -14.62
N GLY A 48 0.51 -8.07 -15.41
CA GLY A 48 0.96 -9.38 -14.95
C GLY A 48 2.00 -9.29 -13.83
N ALA A 49 3.04 -8.48 -14.02
CA ALA A 49 4.08 -8.26 -13.01
C ALA A 49 3.50 -7.64 -11.72
N GLY A 50 2.64 -6.64 -11.86
CA GLY A 50 1.97 -5.99 -10.73
C GLY A 50 1.08 -6.94 -9.93
N LEU A 51 0.25 -7.74 -10.59
CA LEU A 51 -0.57 -8.75 -9.92
C LEU A 51 0.29 -9.81 -9.23
N GLY A 52 1.37 -10.27 -9.88
CA GLY A 52 2.32 -11.22 -9.28
C GLY A 52 2.97 -10.67 -8.02
N VAL A 53 3.48 -9.43 -8.07
CA VAL A 53 4.03 -8.72 -6.91
C VAL A 53 2.98 -8.55 -5.82
N GLY A 54 1.78 -8.09 -6.18
CA GLY A 54 0.70 -7.86 -5.21
C GLY A 54 0.30 -9.14 -4.47
N LEU A 55 0.15 -10.27 -5.19
CA LEU A 55 -0.14 -11.57 -4.59
C LEU A 55 1.00 -12.05 -3.69
N LEU A 56 2.25 -11.92 -4.14
CA LEU A 56 3.42 -12.28 -3.35
C LEU A 56 3.46 -11.48 -2.04
N VAL A 57 3.26 -10.16 -2.11
CA VAL A 57 3.24 -9.28 -0.93
C VAL A 57 2.11 -9.67 0.03
N VAL A 58 0.92 -9.97 -0.49
CA VAL A 58 -0.21 -10.46 0.33
C VAL A 58 0.17 -11.74 1.07
N VAL A 59 0.75 -12.72 0.39
CA VAL A 59 1.16 -14.00 1.00
C VAL A 59 2.26 -13.76 2.05
N LEU A 60 3.30 -13.03 1.69
CA LEU A 60 4.41 -12.71 2.59
C LEU A 60 3.93 -11.94 3.84
N THR A 61 2.97 -11.02 3.68
CA THR A 61 2.37 -10.31 4.83
C THR A 61 1.77 -11.30 5.82
N ARG A 62 1.03 -12.33 5.36
CA ARG A 62 0.44 -13.35 6.24
C ARG A 62 1.51 -14.19 6.92
N VAL A 63 2.50 -14.65 6.16
CA VAL A 63 3.62 -15.44 6.70
C VAL A 63 4.36 -14.64 7.77
N CYS A 64 4.68 -13.38 7.51
CA CYS A 64 5.39 -12.53 8.45
C CYS A 64 4.60 -12.31 9.74
N VAL A 65 3.30 -12.01 9.66
CA VAL A 65 2.44 -11.82 10.85
C VAL A 65 2.36 -13.10 11.68
N VAL A 66 2.34 -14.28 11.06
CA VAL A 66 2.33 -15.55 11.80
C VAL A 66 3.69 -15.84 12.45
N ARG A 67 4.79 -15.49 11.80
CA ARG A 67 6.15 -15.93 12.21
C ARG A 67 6.93 -14.93 13.05
N PHE A 68 6.71 -13.64 12.90
CA PHE A 68 7.57 -12.62 13.49
C PHE A 68 6.81 -11.65 14.39
N GLU A 69 7.38 -11.36 15.57
CA GLU A 69 6.76 -10.44 16.53
C GLU A 69 6.72 -8.99 16.01
N TRP A 70 7.76 -8.54 15.31
CA TRP A 70 7.77 -7.19 14.72
C TRP A 70 6.60 -6.99 13.74
N ALA A 71 6.21 -8.04 13.01
CA ALA A 71 5.10 -7.99 12.07
C ALA A 71 3.76 -8.01 12.78
N ARG A 72 3.62 -8.78 13.88
CA ARG A 72 2.44 -8.72 14.74
C ARG A 72 2.27 -7.36 15.41
N GLN A 73 3.36 -6.77 15.92
CA GLN A 73 3.35 -5.42 16.48
C GLN A 73 2.93 -4.38 15.43
N LEU A 74 3.47 -4.44 14.22
CA LEU A 74 3.03 -3.57 13.12
C LEU A 74 1.54 -3.77 12.79
N HIS A 75 1.07 -5.02 12.74
CA HIS A 75 -0.34 -5.33 12.51
C HIS A 75 -1.22 -4.75 13.62
N ARG A 76 -0.80 -4.85 14.90
CA ARG A 76 -1.50 -4.25 16.05
C ARG A 76 -1.58 -2.72 15.92
N ASP A 77 -0.46 -2.08 15.57
CA ASP A 77 -0.37 -0.62 15.43
C ASP A 77 -1.23 -0.09 14.26
N LEU A 78 -1.34 -0.83 13.15
CA LEU A 78 -2.13 -0.43 11.97
C LEU A 78 -3.61 -0.84 12.04
N ARG A 79 -3.97 -1.80 12.90
CA ARG A 79 -5.36 -2.29 13.06
C ARG A 79 -6.41 -1.19 13.25
N PRO A 80 -6.16 -0.11 14.03
CA PRO A 80 -7.12 0.96 14.22
C PRO A 80 -7.52 1.69 12.93
N VAL A 81 -6.64 1.73 11.92
CA VAL A 81 -6.91 2.35 10.61
C VAL A 81 -8.08 1.66 9.92
N ALA A 82 -8.12 0.33 9.97
CA ALA A 82 -9.12 -0.48 9.28
C ALA A 82 -10.37 -0.78 10.13
N ARG A 83 -10.27 -0.81 11.46
CA ARG A 83 -11.37 -1.19 12.39
C ARG A 83 -12.67 -0.41 12.15
N GLY A 84 -12.58 0.90 11.92
CA GLY A 84 -13.74 1.79 11.79
C GLY A 84 -14.32 1.93 10.38
N LEU A 85 -13.78 1.22 9.39
CA LEU A 85 -14.19 1.36 7.99
C LEU A 85 -15.26 0.33 7.60
N SER A 86 -16.30 0.75 6.89
CA SER A 86 -17.25 -0.18 6.25
C SER A 86 -16.57 -0.96 5.11
N PRO A 87 -17.15 -2.07 4.61
CA PRO A 87 -16.60 -2.77 3.44
C PRO A 87 -16.40 -1.86 2.23
N VAL A 88 -17.37 -0.96 1.97
CA VAL A 88 -17.26 0.07 0.93
C VAL A 88 -16.13 1.05 1.23
N GLY A 89 -15.99 1.48 2.50
CA GLY A 89 -14.91 2.36 2.91
C GLY A 89 -13.51 1.73 2.74
N LEU A 90 -13.37 0.42 2.98
CA LEU A 90 -12.12 -0.30 2.73
C LEU A 90 -11.77 -0.36 1.24
N LEU A 91 -12.77 -0.67 0.39
CA LEU A 91 -12.58 -0.72 -1.05
C LEU A 91 -12.26 0.67 -1.62
N ALA A 92 -13.03 1.68 -1.22
CA ALA A 92 -12.80 3.07 -1.61
C ALA A 92 -11.40 3.54 -1.17
N LEU A 93 -10.99 3.21 0.05
CA LEU A 93 -9.64 3.54 0.53
C LEU A 93 -8.57 2.87 -0.34
N ALA A 94 -8.70 1.58 -0.65
CA ALA A 94 -7.74 0.85 -1.47
C ALA A 94 -7.62 1.41 -2.91
N VAL A 95 -8.76 1.74 -3.54
CA VAL A 95 -8.78 2.28 -4.91
C VAL A 95 -8.26 3.71 -4.94
N LEU A 96 -8.74 4.57 -4.04
CA LEU A 96 -8.33 5.98 -4.04
C LEU A 96 -6.88 6.14 -3.62
N SER A 97 -6.41 5.38 -2.62
CA SER A 97 -5.01 5.45 -2.20
C SER A 97 -4.06 4.95 -3.29
N SER A 98 -4.37 3.83 -3.93
CA SER A 98 -3.56 3.35 -5.06
C SER A 98 -3.55 4.35 -6.22
N LEU A 99 -4.70 4.92 -6.60
CA LEU A 99 -4.74 5.92 -7.66
C LEU A 99 -3.95 7.19 -7.32
N GLY A 100 -4.22 7.80 -6.16
CA GLY A 100 -3.59 9.07 -5.77
C GLY A 100 -2.09 8.94 -5.51
N GLU A 101 -1.67 7.89 -4.81
CA GLU A 101 -0.27 7.68 -4.49
C GLU A 101 0.54 7.23 -5.73
N GLU A 102 0.03 6.33 -6.57
CA GLU A 102 0.79 5.92 -7.76
C GLU A 102 0.88 7.05 -8.80
N LEU A 103 -0.18 7.85 -9.00
CA LEU A 103 -0.10 9.03 -9.87
C LEU A 103 0.94 10.04 -9.36
N LEU A 104 0.94 10.34 -8.06
CA LEU A 104 1.86 11.33 -7.50
C LEU A 104 3.29 10.81 -7.45
N PHE A 105 3.51 9.65 -6.86
CA PHE A 105 4.87 9.17 -6.62
C PHE A 105 5.50 8.56 -7.87
N ARG A 106 4.76 7.78 -8.66
CA ARG A 106 5.32 7.10 -9.84
C ARG A 106 5.10 7.93 -11.08
N GLY A 107 3.88 8.42 -11.32
CA GLY A 107 3.59 9.25 -12.49
C GLY A 107 4.31 10.60 -12.48
N ALA A 108 4.22 11.34 -11.37
CA ALA A 108 4.73 12.71 -11.30
C ALA A 108 6.17 12.81 -10.74
N LEU A 109 6.47 12.15 -9.61
CA LEU A 109 7.75 12.32 -8.91
C LEU A 109 8.87 11.43 -9.47
N GLN A 110 8.61 10.15 -9.76
CA GLN A 110 9.67 9.21 -10.20
C GLN A 110 10.43 9.66 -11.45
N PRO A 111 9.80 10.27 -12.49
CA PRO A 111 10.55 10.77 -13.64
C PRO A 111 11.51 11.92 -13.30
N LEU A 112 11.24 12.66 -12.22
CA LEU A 112 12.04 13.80 -11.77
C LEU A 112 13.12 13.39 -10.77
N ALA A 113 12.79 12.49 -9.84
CA ALA A 113 13.64 12.10 -8.72
C ALA A 113 14.39 10.78 -8.96
N GLY A 114 13.98 10.00 -9.97
CA GLY A 114 14.42 8.62 -10.16
C GLY A 114 13.81 7.65 -9.13
N VAL A 115 14.01 6.36 -9.38
CA VAL A 115 13.39 5.25 -8.63
C VAL A 115 13.78 5.28 -7.13
N TRP A 116 15.07 5.49 -6.83
CA TRP A 116 15.59 5.38 -5.47
C TRP A 116 15.12 6.50 -4.55
N LEU A 117 15.26 7.76 -4.99
CA LEU A 117 14.87 8.91 -4.19
C LEU A 117 13.34 8.97 -4.02
N GLN A 118 12.59 8.65 -5.07
CA GLN A 118 11.13 8.52 -4.97
C GLN A 118 10.73 7.49 -3.92
N ALA A 119 11.34 6.30 -3.91
CA ALA A 119 11.02 5.26 -2.95
C ALA A 119 11.36 5.66 -1.50
N LEU A 120 12.49 6.36 -1.31
CA LEU A 120 12.87 6.92 -0.01
C LEU A 120 11.84 7.94 0.47
N ILE A 121 11.46 8.90 -0.38
CA ILE A 121 10.43 9.91 -0.04
C ILE A 121 9.11 9.22 0.30
N PHE A 122 8.70 8.22 -0.49
CA PHE A 122 7.50 7.45 -0.25
C PHE A 122 7.53 6.77 1.13
N GLY A 123 8.64 6.16 1.52
CA GLY A 123 8.79 5.60 2.87
C GLY A 123 8.71 6.66 3.98
N LEU A 124 9.36 7.80 3.79
CA LEU A 124 9.39 8.88 4.78
C LEU A 124 8.01 9.51 5.01
N VAL A 125 7.19 9.70 3.98
CA VAL A 125 5.82 10.21 4.15
C VAL A 125 4.90 9.20 4.85
N HIS A 126 5.26 7.92 4.83
CA HIS A 126 4.58 6.86 5.56
C HIS A 126 5.04 6.74 7.02
N TYR A 127 5.85 7.68 7.52
CA TYR A 127 6.15 7.73 8.93
C TYR A 127 4.89 7.97 9.76
N VAL A 128 4.61 7.06 10.70
CA VAL A 128 3.50 7.18 11.66
C VAL A 128 4.07 7.08 13.07
N PRO A 129 3.77 8.03 13.99
CA PRO A 129 4.24 7.95 15.37
C PRO A 129 3.82 6.64 16.04
N GLY A 130 4.76 5.95 16.68
CA GLY A 130 4.51 4.70 17.40
C GLY A 130 5.72 3.78 17.43
N PRO A 131 5.58 2.61 18.09
CA PRO A 131 6.65 1.61 18.17
C PRO A 131 7.09 1.11 16.79
N SER A 132 6.15 0.91 15.86
CA SER A 132 6.44 0.37 14.52
C SER A 132 6.78 1.43 13.46
N ARG A 133 7.05 2.69 13.85
CA ARG A 133 7.21 3.82 12.91
C ARG A 133 8.20 3.56 11.77
N TRP A 134 9.38 3.03 12.11
CA TRP A 134 10.47 2.79 11.17
C TRP A 134 10.27 1.50 10.38
N VAL A 135 9.61 0.51 10.99
CA VAL A 135 9.21 -0.72 10.31
C VAL A 135 8.19 -0.38 9.22
N TRP A 136 7.20 0.46 9.52
CA TRP A 136 6.20 0.88 8.55
C TRP A 136 6.81 1.75 7.44
N ALA A 137 7.62 2.75 7.79
CA ALA A 137 8.30 3.59 6.80
C ALA A 137 9.25 2.78 5.91
N GLY A 138 10.03 1.85 6.49
CA GLY A 138 10.94 0.97 5.74
C GLY A 138 10.19 0.00 4.83
N TRP A 139 9.09 -0.58 5.32
CA TRP A 139 8.21 -1.42 4.50
C TRP A 139 7.60 -0.64 3.34
N ALA A 140 7.07 0.56 3.60
CA ALA A 140 6.54 1.44 2.57
C ALA A 140 7.62 1.80 1.54
N ALA A 141 8.85 2.13 1.97
CA ALA A 141 9.97 2.36 1.06
C ALA A 141 10.29 1.15 0.19
N ALA A 142 10.31 -0.06 0.76
CA ALA A 142 10.60 -1.30 0.04
C ALA A 142 9.53 -1.63 -1.03
N ILE A 143 8.25 -1.55 -0.67
CA ILE A 143 7.16 -1.70 -1.64
C ILE A 143 7.18 -0.56 -2.65
N GLY A 144 7.45 0.66 -2.16
CA GLY A 144 7.78 1.86 -2.92
C GLY A 144 8.68 1.58 -4.10
N LEU A 145 9.87 1.08 -3.77
CA LEU A 145 10.94 0.69 -4.66
C LEU A 145 10.50 -0.42 -5.62
N ILE A 146 9.89 -1.50 -5.13
CA ILE A 146 9.47 -2.62 -5.99
C ILE A 146 8.48 -2.15 -7.07
N LEU A 147 7.47 -1.36 -6.70
CA LEU A 147 6.52 -0.83 -7.68
C LEU A 147 7.16 0.20 -8.61
N GLY A 148 8.09 1.02 -8.11
CA GLY A 148 8.87 1.94 -8.93
C GLY A 148 9.73 1.21 -9.97
N LEU A 149 10.30 0.06 -9.60
CA LEU A 149 11.05 -0.82 -10.52
C LEU A 149 10.12 -1.45 -11.56
N VAL A 150 8.91 -1.89 -11.20
CA VAL A 150 7.92 -2.37 -12.19
C VAL A 150 7.57 -1.25 -13.17
N TYR A 151 7.37 -0.02 -12.70
CA TYR A 151 7.08 1.11 -13.57
C TYR A 151 8.25 1.45 -14.48
N ALA A 152 9.47 1.52 -13.94
CA ALA A 152 10.67 1.81 -14.71
C ALA A 152 10.98 0.72 -15.75
N ALA A 153 10.78 -0.55 -15.39
CA ALA A 153 11.00 -1.68 -16.29
C ALA A 153 9.99 -1.73 -17.43
N THR A 154 8.70 -1.56 -17.13
CA THR A 154 7.63 -1.77 -18.12
C THR A 154 7.17 -0.51 -18.83
N GLY A 155 7.47 0.66 -18.25
CA GLY A 155 6.96 1.95 -18.71
C GLY A 155 5.47 2.14 -18.51
N SER A 156 4.76 1.26 -17.79
CA SER A 156 3.31 1.39 -17.58
C SER A 156 2.94 1.39 -16.10
N LEU A 157 2.12 2.37 -15.71
CA LEU A 157 1.63 2.56 -14.35
C LEU A 157 0.56 1.52 -13.94
N LEU A 158 0.05 0.74 -14.90
CA LEU A 158 -1.04 -0.20 -14.66
C LEU A 158 -0.65 -1.28 -13.63
N GLY A 159 0.55 -1.84 -13.74
CA GLY A 159 1.09 -2.81 -12.78
C GLY A 159 1.16 -2.27 -11.35
N PRO A 160 1.84 -1.14 -11.11
CA PRO A 160 1.84 -0.46 -9.80
C PRO A 160 0.44 -0.21 -9.23
N LEU A 161 -0.49 0.30 -10.04
CA LEU A 161 -1.88 0.54 -9.63
C LEU A 161 -2.57 -0.74 -9.17
N LEU A 162 -2.49 -1.81 -9.97
CA LEU A 162 -3.11 -3.09 -9.66
C LEU A 162 -2.48 -3.74 -8.43
N ALA A 163 -1.15 -3.73 -8.33
CA ALA A 163 -0.42 -4.28 -7.20
C ALA A 163 -0.81 -3.58 -5.90
N HIS A 164 -0.73 -2.25 -5.89
CA HIS A 164 -1.04 -1.43 -4.72
C HIS A 164 -2.52 -1.56 -4.33
N GLY A 165 -3.44 -1.47 -5.30
CA GLY A 165 -4.86 -1.64 -5.06
C GLY A 165 -5.18 -3.02 -4.46
N LEU A 166 -4.58 -4.09 -5.00
CA LEU A 166 -4.74 -5.46 -4.48
C LEU A 166 -4.20 -5.59 -3.05
N ILE A 167 -2.96 -5.12 -2.81
CA ILE A 167 -2.33 -5.14 -1.49
C ILE A 167 -3.24 -4.44 -0.47
N ASN A 168 -3.70 -3.23 -0.76
CA ASN A 168 -4.54 -2.47 0.17
C ASN A 168 -5.90 -3.11 0.37
N ALA A 169 -6.59 -3.53 -0.69
CA ALA A 169 -7.90 -4.15 -0.58
C ALA A 169 -7.87 -5.40 0.32
N VAL A 170 -6.82 -6.22 0.16
CA VAL A 170 -6.68 -7.49 0.90
C VAL A 170 -6.09 -7.27 2.29
N ASN A 171 -5.06 -6.44 2.45
CA ASN A 171 -4.41 -6.21 3.74
C ASN A 171 -5.22 -5.32 4.68
N LEU A 172 -5.97 -4.33 4.19
CA LEU A 172 -6.88 -3.57 5.05
C LEU A 172 -8.01 -4.46 5.60
N ARG A 173 -8.55 -5.35 4.77
CA ARG A 173 -9.53 -6.36 5.23
C ARG A 173 -8.92 -7.31 6.26
N PHE A 174 -7.69 -7.76 6.04
CA PHE A 174 -6.98 -8.61 7.00
C PHE A 174 -6.70 -7.89 8.32
N LEU A 175 -6.22 -6.65 8.29
CA LEU A 175 -6.08 -5.80 9.48
C LEU A 175 -7.41 -5.74 10.24
N LYS A 176 -8.53 -5.49 9.55
CA LYS A 176 -9.83 -5.39 10.21
C LYS A 176 -10.26 -6.68 10.92
N HIS A 177 -10.05 -7.84 10.30
CA HIS A 177 -10.65 -9.09 10.75
C HIS A 177 -9.70 -10.04 11.48
N HIS A 178 -8.39 -9.83 11.41
CA HIS A 178 -7.41 -10.68 12.07
C HIS A 178 -6.91 -10.03 13.36
N ASP A 179 -6.99 -10.79 14.44
CA ASP A 179 -6.29 -10.49 15.69
C ASP A 179 -5.04 -11.37 15.75
N PRO A 180 -3.82 -10.79 15.80
CA PRO A 180 -2.59 -11.57 15.86
C PRO A 180 -2.35 -12.19 17.24
N ASP A 181 -3.06 -11.73 18.28
CA ASP A 181 -2.91 -12.24 19.64
C ASP A 181 -3.73 -13.52 19.84
N PRO A 182 -3.20 -14.51 20.60
CA PRO A 182 -3.96 -15.69 20.95
C PRO A 182 -5.25 -15.29 21.67
N ARG A 183 -6.39 -15.89 21.29
CA ARG A 183 -7.62 -15.74 22.08
C ARG A 183 -7.31 -16.16 23.52
N PRO A 184 -7.70 -15.39 24.54
CA PRO A 184 -7.57 -15.83 25.92
C PRO A 184 -8.18 -17.22 26.02
N ARG A 185 -7.39 -18.20 26.45
CA ARG A 185 -7.97 -19.48 26.87
C ARG A 185 -8.84 -19.14 28.07
N ASN A 186 -10.16 -19.10 27.87
CA ASN A 186 -11.07 -19.22 29.00
C ASN A 186 -10.72 -20.56 29.64
N LEU A 187 -9.95 -20.52 30.72
CA LEU A 187 -9.82 -21.62 31.66
C LEU A 187 -11.18 -21.73 32.39
N GLY A 188 -12.23 -22.07 31.64
CA GLY A 188 -13.51 -22.46 32.19
C GLY A 188 -13.31 -23.83 32.82
N GLY A 189 -13.02 -23.85 34.12
CA GLY A 189 -12.86 -25.10 34.86
C GLY A 189 -12.34 -24.92 36.28
N LEU A 190 -13.28 -24.94 37.23
CA LEU A 190 -13.14 -25.40 38.63
C LEU A 190 -12.71 -24.44 39.76
N LEU A 191 -12.22 -23.21 39.52
CA LEU A 191 -11.82 -22.31 40.62
C LEU A 191 -12.74 -21.09 40.86
N GLY A 192 -13.78 -20.90 40.04
CA GLY A 192 -14.67 -19.74 40.13
C GLY A 192 -15.95 -19.91 40.98
N GLN A 193 -16.12 -21.05 41.65
CA GLN A 193 -17.32 -21.32 42.48
C GLN A 193 -16.97 -21.82 43.88
N ARG A 194 -16.05 -21.17 44.61
CA ARG A 194 -15.94 -21.31 46.07
C ARG A 194 -15.34 -20.06 46.69
N SER A 195 -16.20 -19.13 47.12
CA SER A 195 -16.13 -18.37 48.38
C SER A 195 -17.17 -17.27 48.37
#